data_AF-A0A2U1QQ09-F1
#
_entry.id   AF-A0A2U1QQ09-F1
#
_cell.length_a   1.000
_cell.length_b   1.000
_cell.length_c   1.000
_cell.angle_alpha   90.00
_cell.angle_beta   90.00
_cell.angle_gamma   90.00
#
_symmetry.space_group_name_H-M   'P 1'
#
loop_
_entity.id
_entity.type
_entity.pdbx_description
1 polymer ?
#
loop_
_entity_poly.entity_id
_entity_poly.type
_entity_poly.pdbx_seq_one_letter_code
_entity_poly.pdbx_strand_id
1 'polypeptide(L)'
;MDKETFKKRFETHSGDDLILMATKNAEKYNPEAVLAAKEILSDRNIDIEAIIENEKANELAAQEEFSDFNDEKSYIESLSPLDQMKYLSERRADFEENIEEIVELNNENLTDEEILLNFENILDAIKQNEGFGDLTEMHSKENYFLTSNIIEEKMIQIPFLFNDRIEFANQLARKDFRKKFNRSILFGLVLLTLGLVFAIGTGGGNLAMYIIIVTGITFCFRGFRGRIRLNNGSQNLLQAY
;
A
#
# COMPACT_ATOMS: atom_id res chain seq x y z
N MET A 1 -24.72 -1.24 40.53
CA MET A 1 -26.07 -1.38 39.93
C MET A 1 -26.31 -2.87 39.90
N ASP A 2 -27.42 -3.34 40.47
CA ASP A 2 -27.61 -4.77 40.77
C ASP A 2 -27.87 -5.60 39.51
N LYS A 3 -27.45 -6.88 39.52
CA LYS A 3 -27.52 -7.84 38.42
C LYS A 3 -28.93 -7.98 37.82
N GLU A 4 -29.96 -8.00 38.66
CA GLU A 4 -31.36 -8.07 38.20
C GLU A 4 -31.79 -6.83 37.41
N THR A 5 -31.21 -5.67 37.73
CA THR A 5 -31.51 -4.42 37.02
C THR A 5 -30.84 -4.42 35.64
N PHE A 6 -29.65 -5.01 35.54
CA PHE A 6 -29.01 -5.24 34.24
C PHE A 6 -29.77 -6.26 33.40
N LYS A 7 -30.25 -7.35 34.00
CA LYS A 7 -31.02 -8.37 33.28
C LYS A 7 -32.24 -7.76 32.58
N LYS A 8 -33.04 -6.98 33.31
CA LYS A 8 -34.23 -6.28 32.75
C LYS A 8 -33.88 -5.26 31.65
N ARG A 9 -32.71 -4.63 31.73
CA ARG A 9 -32.28 -3.63 30.75
C ARG A 9 -31.74 -4.27 29.47
N PHE A 10 -31.09 -5.42 29.60
CA PHE A 10 -30.44 -6.13 28.50
C PHE A 10 -31.33 -7.23 27.88
N GLU A 11 -32.48 -7.53 28.48
CA GLU A 11 -33.47 -8.48 27.95
C GLU A 11 -34.02 -8.08 26.57
N THR A 12 -34.02 -6.79 26.22
CA THR A 12 -34.46 -6.31 24.90
C THR A 12 -33.33 -6.19 23.87
N HIS A 13 -32.07 -6.39 24.28
CA HIS A 13 -30.92 -6.29 23.38
C HIS A 13 -30.81 -7.51 22.47
N SER A 14 -30.20 -7.31 21.30
CA SER A 14 -29.96 -8.35 20.32
C SER A 14 -29.00 -9.41 20.88
N GLY A 15 -29.08 -10.65 20.39
CA GLY A 15 -28.14 -11.70 20.79
C GLY A 15 -26.70 -11.30 20.48
N ASP A 16 -26.48 -10.65 19.35
CA ASP A 16 -25.15 -10.24 18.87
C ASP A 16 -24.50 -9.18 19.77
N ASP A 17 -25.28 -8.20 20.24
CA ASP A 17 -24.80 -7.19 21.19
C ASP A 17 -24.38 -7.82 22.52
N LEU A 18 -25.16 -8.79 22.99
CA LEU A 18 -24.87 -9.51 24.24
C LEU A 18 -23.67 -10.43 24.09
N ILE A 19 -23.48 -11.06 22.91
CA ILE A 19 -22.30 -11.88 22.60
C ILE A 19 -21.06 -10.99 22.62
N LEU A 20 -21.08 -9.85 21.93
CA LEU A 20 -19.96 -8.89 21.91
C LEU A 20 -19.62 -8.38 23.32
N MET A 21 -20.63 -8.16 24.16
CA MET A 21 -20.48 -7.74 25.55
C MET A 21 -19.87 -8.87 26.41
N ALA A 22 -20.22 -10.12 26.14
CA ALA A 22 -19.77 -11.29 26.90
C ALA A 22 -18.41 -11.85 26.43
N THR A 23 -17.97 -11.52 25.21
CA THR A 23 -16.71 -11.97 24.61
C THR A 23 -15.73 -10.81 24.42
N LYS A 24 -15.74 -10.13 23.26
CA LYS A 24 -14.69 -9.19 22.80
C LYS A 24 -14.56 -7.91 23.63
N ASN A 25 -15.63 -7.47 24.27
CA ASN A 25 -15.63 -6.22 25.04
C ASN A 25 -15.82 -6.43 26.55
N ALA A 26 -15.73 -7.66 27.06
CA ALA A 26 -16.02 -7.99 28.45
C ALA A 26 -15.25 -7.11 29.46
N GLU A 27 -14.00 -6.74 29.15
CA GLU A 27 -13.15 -5.88 29.98
C GLU A 27 -13.65 -4.43 30.08
N LYS A 28 -14.44 -3.96 29.12
CA LYS A 28 -15.01 -2.60 29.08
C LYS A 28 -16.30 -2.49 29.90
N TYR A 29 -16.85 -3.62 30.34
CA TYR A 29 -18.14 -3.68 31.02
C TYR A 29 -17.99 -4.12 32.48
N ASN A 30 -18.96 -3.72 33.29
CA ASN A 30 -19.00 -4.16 34.69
C ASN A 30 -19.18 -5.70 34.75
N PRO A 31 -18.40 -6.42 35.59
CA PRO A 31 -18.51 -7.87 35.72
C PRO A 31 -19.95 -8.39 35.97
N GLU A 32 -20.76 -7.65 36.73
CA GLU A 32 -22.16 -8.03 36.98
C GLU A 32 -23.04 -7.92 35.72
N ALA A 33 -22.72 -6.98 34.83
CA ALA A 33 -23.41 -6.81 33.55
C ALA A 33 -22.99 -7.91 32.54
N VAL A 34 -21.72 -8.32 32.57
CA VAL A 34 -21.21 -9.45 31.77
C VAL A 34 -21.87 -10.76 32.22
N LEU A 35 -22.02 -11.00 33.52
CA LEU A 35 -22.73 -12.16 34.05
C LEU A 35 -24.21 -12.16 33.66
N ALA A 36 -24.88 -11.00 33.72
CA ALA A 36 -26.27 -10.88 33.29
C ALA A 36 -26.43 -11.17 31.78
N ALA A 37 -25.51 -10.70 30.93
CA ALA A 37 -25.50 -10.99 29.51
C ALA A 37 -25.32 -12.49 29.23
N LYS A 38 -24.41 -13.16 29.94
CA LYS A 38 -24.20 -14.61 29.83
C LYS A 38 -25.44 -15.42 30.21
N GLU A 39 -26.14 -15.02 31.27
CA GLU A 39 -27.40 -15.67 31.67
C GLU A 39 -28.52 -15.46 30.67
N ILE A 40 -28.68 -14.25 30.12
CA ILE A 40 -29.70 -13.97 29.09
C ILE A 40 -29.43 -14.80 27.83
N LEU A 41 -28.18 -14.92 27.41
CA LEU A 41 -27.78 -15.72 26.26
C LEU A 41 -28.00 -17.23 26.51
N SER A 42 -27.69 -17.71 27.72
CA SER A 42 -28.02 -19.08 28.13
C SER A 42 -29.53 -19.33 28.16
N ASP A 43 -30.34 -18.39 28.65
CA ASP A 43 -31.81 -18.45 28.64
C ASP A 43 -32.36 -18.49 27.20
N ARG A 44 -31.60 -17.96 26.22
CA ARG A 44 -31.91 -17.95 24.78
C ARG A 44 -31.32 -19.13 24.01
N ASN A 45 -30.76 -20.15 24.68
CA ASN A 45 -30.07 -21.30 24.07
C ASN A 45 -28.89 -20.92 23.16
N ILE A 46 -28.19 -19.82 23.46
CA ILE A 46 -26.96 -19.43 22.76
C ILE A 46 -25.77 -19.88 23.61
N ASP A 47 -25.02 -20.87 23.11
CA ASP A 47 -23.86 -21.42 23.80
C ASP A 47 -22.62 -20.55 23.58
N ILE A 48 -22.34 -19.69 24.56
CA ILE A 48 -21.21 -18.76 24.54
C ILE A 48 -19.88 -19.51 24.68
N GLU A 49 -19.84 -20.62 25.41
CA GLU A 49 -18.60 -21.36 25.61
C GLU A 49 -18.16 -22.01 24.30
N ALA A 50 -19.10 -22.57 23.53
CA ALA A 50 -18.84 -23.05 22.17
C ALA A 50 -18.41 -21.92 21.20
N ILE A 51 -18.96 -20.71 21.35
CA ILE A 51 -18.56 -19.54 20.54
C ILE A 51 -17.13 -19.11 20.90
N ILE A 52 -16.79 -19.04 22.19
CA ILE A 52 -15.44 -18.69 22.66
C ILE A 52 -14.42 -19.74 22.23
N GLU A 53 -14.76 -21.03 22.29
CA GLU A 53 -13.90 -22.12 21.83
C GLU A 53 -13.68 -22.07 20.31
N ASN A 54 -14.72 -21.78 19.52
CA ASN A 54 -14.58 -21.58 18.07
C ASN A 54 -13.79 -20.31 17.73
N GLU A 55 -13.96 -19.21 18.46
CA GLU A 55 -13.14 -17.99 18.26
C GLU A 55 -11.67 -18.26 18.57
N LYS A 56 -11.35 -18.99 19.65
CA LYS A 56 -9.98 -19.39 19.97
C LYS A 56 -9.39 -20.39 18.97
N ALA A 57 -10.21 -21.31 18.45
CA ALA A 57 -9.79 -22.24 17.41
C ALA A 57 -9.53 -21.51 16.08
N ASN A 58 -10.33 -20.49 15.75
CA ASN A 58 -10.13 -19.64 14.58
C ASN A 58 -8.93 -18.68 14.74
N GLU A 59 -8.65 -18.17 15.95
CA GLU A 59 -7.44 -17.39 16.23
C GLU A 59 -6.16 -18.26 16.14
N LEU A 60 -6.24 -19.55 16.51
CA LEU A 60 -5.17 -20.52 16.28
C LEU A 60 -5.02 -20.91 14.80
N ALA A 61 -6.12 -21.01 14.05
CA ALA A 61 -6.10 -21.22 12.60
C ALA A 61 -5.55 -19.99 11.84
N ALA A 62 -5.79 -18.77 12.34
CA ALA A 62 -5.21 -17.53 11.83
C ALA A 62 -3.69 -17.42 12.12
N GLN A 63 -3.16 -18.18 13.08
CA GLN A 63 -1.70 -18.34 13.25
C GLN A 63 -1.09 -19.42 12.31
N GLU A 64 -1.91 -20.29 11.71
CA GLU A 64 -1.52 -21.25 10.67
C GLU A 64 -1.63 -20.69 9.24
N GLU A 65 -1.89 -19.39 9.11
CA GLU A 65 -1.87 -18.59 7.87
C GLU A 65 -0.43 -18.36 7.32
N PHE A 66 0.55 -19.11 7.83
CA PHE A 66 1.86 -19.29 7.20
C PHE A 66 1.91 -20.48 6.21
N SER A 67 0.81 -21.22 6.04
CA SER A 67 0.74 -22.38 5.14
C SER A 67 0.16 -22.09 3.74
N ASP A 68 -0.58 -20.99 3.56
CA ASP A 68 -1.24 -20.66 2.27
C ASP A 68 -0.25 -20.18 1.19
N PHE A 69 0.96 -19.77 1.60
CA PHE A 69 2.02 -19.35 0.67
C PHE A 69 2.52 -20.48 -0.25
N ASN A 70 2.38 -21.75 0.15
CA ASN A 70 2.84 -22.90 -0.65
C ASN A 70 1.81 -23.34 -1.69
N ASP A 71 0.52 -23.30 -1.35
CA ASP A 71 -0.55 -23.73 -2.26
C ASP A 71 -0.77 -22.69 -3.37
N GLU A 72 -0.75 -21.40 -3.04
CA GLU A 72 -0.85 -20.34 -4.04
C GLU A 72 0.37 -20.31 -4.98
N LYS A 73 1.57 -20.50 -4.43
CA LYS A 73 2.79 -20.60 -5.25
C LYS A 73 2.73 -21.79 -6.19
N SER A 74 2.27 -22.96 -5.71
CA SER A 74 2.11 -24.15 -6.55
C SER A 74 1.07 -23.92 -7.67
N TYR A 75 0.00 -23.18 -7.36
CA TYR A 75 -1.04 -22.81 -8.30
C TYR A 75 -0.50 -21.84 -9.37
N ILE A 76 0.21 -20.78 -8.97
CA ILE A 76 0.84 -19.83 -9.90
C ILE A 76 1.85 -20.57 -10.80
N GLU A 77 2.70 -21.42 -10.23
CA GLU A 77 3.68 -22.20 -11.01
C GLU A 77 3.03 -23.20 -11.98
N SER A 78 1.78 -23.62 -11.71
CA SER A 78 0.99 -24.49 -12.61
C SER A 78 0.37 -23.74 -13.80
N LEU A 79 0.25 -22.41 -13.73
CA LEU A 79 -0.34 -21.58 -14.79
C LEU A 79 0.65 -21.36 -15.96
N SER A 80 0.11 -21.04 -17.13
CA SER A 80 0.94 -20.60 -18.27
C SER A 80 1.59 -19.24 -17.96
N PRO A 81 2.74 -18.87 -18.54
CA PRO A 81 3.40 -17.60 -18.24
C PRO A 81 2.51 -16.36 -18.47
N LEU A 82 1.58 -16.43 -19.43
CA LEU A 82 0.64 -15.35 -19.70
C LEU A 82 -0.46 -15.29 -18.62
N ASP A 83 -0.94 -16.45 -18.17
CA ASP A 83 -1.96 -16.57 -17.14
C ASP A 83 -1.39 -16.27 -15.74
N GLN A 84 -0.11 -16.59 -15.50
CA GLN A 84 0.64 -16.14 -14.33
C GLN A 84 0.67 -14.62 -14.27
N MET A 85 1.03 -13.95 -15.37
CA MET A 85 1.04 -12.49 -15.42
C MET A 85 -0.35 -11.91 -15.21
N LYS A 86 -1.38 -12.51 -15.80
CA LYS A 86 -2.76 -12.06 -15.66
C LYS A 86 -3.26 -12.23 -14.22
N TYR A 87 -3.10 -13.42 -13.65
CA TYR A 87 -3.48 -13.73 -12.27
C TYR A 87 -2.76 -12.83 -11.27
N LEU A 88 -1.45 -12.66 -11.42
CA LEU A 88 -0.66 -11.75 -10.58
C LEU A 88 -1.07 -10.28 -10.78
N SER A 89 -1.50 -9.88 -11.98
CA SER A 89 -1.98 -8.52 -12.23
C SER A 89 -3.38 -8.26 -11.66
N GLU A 90 -4.27 -9.25 -11.71
CA GLU A 90 -5.62 -9.18 -11.14
C GLU A 90 -5.55 -9.20 -9.62
N ARG A 91 -4.81 -10.14 -9.03
CA ARG A 91 -4.50 -10.15 -7.58
C ARG A 91 -3.91 -8.81 -7.14
N ARG A 92 -2.95 -8.28 -7.89
CA ARG A 92 -2.36 -6.98 -7.56
C ARG A 92 -3.38 -5.84 -7.62
N ALA A 93 -4.30 -5.83 -8.58
CA ALA A 93 -5.35 -4.83 -8.65
C ALA A 93 -6.34 -4.97 -7.48
N ASP A 94 -6.78 -6.18 -7.16
CA ASP A 94 -7.67 -6.47 -6.03
C ASP A 94 -7.00 -6.09 -4.69
N PHE A 95 -5.69 -6.31 -4.55
CA PHE A 95 -4.93 -5.88 -3.37
C PHE A 95 -4.68 -4.37 -3.33
N GLU A 96 -4.43 -3.71 -4.47
CA GLU A 96 -4.31 -2.26 -4.54
C GLU A 96 -5.64 -1.56 -4.18
N GLU A 97 -6.79 -2.08 -4.65
CA GLU A 97 -8.14 -1.59 -4.31
C GLU A 97 -8.45 -1.79 -2.81
N ASN A 98 -8.11 -2.96 -2.25
CA ASN A 98 -8.27 -3.19 -0.82
C ASN A 98 -7.37 -2.29 0.05
N ILE A 99 -6.13 -2.00 -0.38
CA ILE A 99 -5.25 -1.10 0.36
C ILE A 99 -5.76 0.34 0.30
N GLU A 100 -6.25 0.78 -0.85
CA GLU A 100 -6.89 2.10 -1.01
C GLU A 100 -8.09 2.23 -0.08
N GLU A 101 -9.00 1.25 -0.07
CA GLU A 101 -10.17 1.22 0.81
C GLU A 101 -9.77 1.19 2.31
N ILE A 102 -8.77 0.38 2.69
CA ILE A 102 -8.29 0.30 4.08
C ILE A 102 -7.66 1.61 4.54
N VAL A 103 -6.85 2.24 3.69
CA VAL A 103 -6.18 3.50 4.03
C VAL A 103 -7.17 4.67 4.03
N GLU A 104 -8.13 4.68 3.11
CA GLU A 104 -9.23 5.66 3.12
C GLU A 104 -10.07 5.50 4.39
N LEU A 105 -10.53 4.30 4.74
CA LEU A 105 -11.27 4.03 5.98
C LEU A 105 -10.51 4.44 7.23
N ASN A 106 -9.19 4.17 7.27
CA ASN A 106 -8.33 4.55 8.40
C ASN A 106 -8.17 6.07 8.52
N ASN A 107 -8.31 6.83 7.43
CA ASN A 107 -8.13 8.29 7.40
C ASN A 107 -9.46 9.07 7.31
N GLU A 108 -10.59 8.42 7.03
CA GLU A 108 -11.90 9.05 6.80
C GLU A 108 -12.37 9.85 8.02
N ASN A 109 -12.13 9.31 9.22
CA ASN A 109 -12.55 9.90 10.50
C ASN A 109 -11.44 10.65 11.26
N LEU A 110 -10.25 10.78 10.68
CA LEU A 110 -9.14 11.49 11.33
C LEU A 110 -9.27 13.01 11.17
N THR A 111 -8.93 13.72 12.23
CA THR A 111 -8.77 15.18 12.22
C THR A 111 -7.52 15.59 11.42
N ASP A 112 -7.48 16.84 10.95
CA ASP A 112 -6.36 17.35 10.16
C ASP A 112 -5.00 17.20 10.87
N GLU A 113 -5.00 17.36 12.20
CA GLU A 113 -3.81 17.20 13.05
C GLU A 113 -3.36 15.72 13.11
N GLU A 114 -4.29 14.79 13.19
CA GLU A 114 -4.00 13.35 13.21
C GLU A 114 -3.50 12.85 11.85
N ILE A 115 -4.04 13.38 10.75
CA ILE A 115 -3.56 13.08 9.39
C ILE A 115 -2.13 13.57 9.21
N LEU A 116 -1.83 14.80 9.65
CA LEU A 116 -0.47 15.34 9.62
C LEU A 116 0.51 14.53 10.47
N LEU A 117 0.09 14.10 11.66
CA LEU A 117 0.91 13.26 12.53
C LEU A 117 1.15 11.89 11.91
N ASN A 118 0.13 11.27 11.30
CA ASN A 118 0.26 10.02 10.57
C ASN A 118 1.26 10.18 9.41
N PHE A 119 1.12 11.24 8.62
CA PHE A 119 2.03 11.55 7.53
C PHE A 119 3.46 11.82 8.00
N GLU A 120 3.66 12.48 9.14
CA GLU A 120 4.97 12.66 9.76
C GLU A 120 5.62 11.31 10.08
N ASN A 121 4.86 10.41 10.72
CA ASN A 121 5.35 9.08 11.08
C ASN A 121 5.75 8.26 9.85
N ILE A 122 4.96 8.34 8.77
CA ILE A 122 5.30 7.71 7.48
C ILE A 122 6.61 8.27 6.94
N LEU A 123 6.74 9.59 6.89
CA LEU A 123 7.93 10.28 6.38
C LEU A 123 9.20 9.96 7.21
N ASP A 124 9.06 9.90 8.53
CA ASP A 124 10.16 9.56 9.44
C ASP A 124 10.58 8.11 9.30
N ALA A 125 9.63 7.18 9.18
CA ALA A 125 9.92 5.78 8.92
C ALA A 125 10.65 5.58 7.58
N ILE A 126 10.22 6.26 6.50
CA ILE A 126 10.92 6.23 5.21
C ILE A 126 12.36 6.73 5.35
N LYS A 127 12.57 7.81 6.10
CA LYS A 127 13.89 8.41 6.28
C LYS A 127 14.80 7.54 7.15
N GLN A 128 14.28 6.95 8.21
CA GLN A 128 15.03 6.07 9.11
C GLN A 128 15.44 4.75 8.43
N ASN A 129 14.55 4.18 7.61
CA ASN A 129 14.79 2.92 6.90
C ASN A 129 15.50 3.11 5.54
N GLU A 130 15.79 4.35 5.14
CA GLU A 130 16.36 4.72 3.83
C GLU A 130 15.61 4.13 2.62
N GLY A 131 14.31 3.91 2.76
CA GLY A 131 13.53 3.14 1.80
C GLY A 131 12.03 3.15 2.08
N PHE A 132 11.25 2.73 1.08
CA PHE A 132 9.86 2.38 1.29
C PHE A 132 9.79 0.95 1.84
N GLY A 133 8.85 0.75 2.76
CA GLY A 133 8.52 -0.55 3.30
C GLY A 133 7.75 -1.42 2.30
N ASP A 134 7.54 -2.67 2.67
CA ASP A 134 6.65 -3.58 1.93
C ASP A 134 5.19 -3.09 2.01
N LEU A 135 4.33 -3.59 1.11
CA LEU A 135 2.94 -3.14 0.95
C LEU A 135 2.11 -3.13 2.26
N THR A 136 2.41 -4.06 3.18
CA THR A 136 1.73 -4.20 4.47
C THR A 136 2.25 -3.26 5.56
N GLU A 137 3.36 -2.57 5.31
CA GLU A 137 4.00 -1.70 6.28
C GLU A 137 3.46 -0.27 6.20
N MET A 138 3.39 0.41 7.35
CA MET A 138 2.90 1.79 7.44
C MET A 138 3.67 2.76 6.51
N HIS A 139 4.93 2.48 6.22
CA HIS A 139 5.79 3.31 5.36
C HIS A 139 5.92 2.77 3.93
N SER A 140 4.93 2.00 3.49
CA SER A 140 4.79 1.57 2.10
C SER A 140 4.65 2.76 1.16
N LYS A 141 4.97 2.52 -0.11
CA LYS A 141 4.89 3.55 -1.14
C LYS A 141 3.45 4.00 -1.38
N GLU A 142 2.53 3.05 -1.33
CA GLU A 142 1.10 3.20 -1.51
C GLU A 142 0.52 4.07 -0.39
N ASN A 143 0.83 3.75 0.87
CA ASN A 143 0.33 4.52 2.02
C ASN A 143 0.85 5.97 2.02
N TYR A 144 2.10 6.19 1.60
CA TYR A 144 2.65 7.54 1.40
C TYR A 144 1.86 8.34 0.36
N PHE A 145 1.53 7.75 -0.79
CA PHE A 145 0.78 8.47 -1.84
C PHE A 145 -0.67 8.71 -1.46
N LEU A 146 -1.34 7.73 -0.86
CA LEU A 146 -2.73 7.86 -0.41
C LEU A 146 -2.86 8.93 0.67
N THR A 147 -2.00 8.90 1.70
CA THR A 147 -2.00 9.92 2.75
C THR A 147 -1.66 11.31 2.18
N SER A 148 -0.72 11.40 1.23
CA SER A 148 -0.40 12.65 0.54
C SER A 148 -1.58 13.20 -0.27
N ASN A 149 -2.35 12.33 -0.93
CA ASN A 149 -3.53 12.74 -1.69
C ASN A 149 -4.64 13.25 -0.76
N ILE A 150 -4.88 12.57 0.37
CA ILE A 150 -5.88 12.99 1.36
C ILE A 150 -5.54 14.37 1.93
N ILE A 151 -4.26 14.63 2.22
CA ILE A 151 -3.78 15.95 2.66
C ILE A 151 -4.07 17.02 1.60
N GLU A 152 -3.87 16.69 0.32
CA GLU A 152 -4.13 17.60 -0.80
C GLU A 152 -5.64 17.87 -0.97
N GLU A 153 -6.48 16.83 -0.94
CA GLU A 153 -7.93 16.94 -1.07
C GLU A 153 -8.56 17.74 0.08
N LYS A 154 -8.09 17.52 1.31
CA LYS A 154 -8.51 18.28 2.49
C LYS A 154 -7.85 19.68 2.57
N MET A 155 -6.95 20.02 1.65
CA MET A 155 -6.19 21.27 1.62
C MET A 155 -5.46 21.57 2.94
N ILE A 156 -4.94 20.53 3.60
CA ILE A 156 -4.26 20.67 4.88
C ILE A 156 -2.89 21.34 4.65
N GLN A 157 -2.59 22.40 5.40
CA GLN A 157 -1.31 23.08 5.29
C GLN A 157 -0.18 22.23 5.86
N ILE A 158 0.74 21.80 4.99
CA ILE A 158 1.91 21.04 5.40
C ILE A 158 2.97 22.00 5.99
N PRO A 159 3.45 21.76 7.23
CA PRO A 159 4.53 22.57 7.80
C PRO A 159 5.83 22.45 7.00
N PHE A 160 6.56 23.56 6.84
CA PHE A 160 7.80 23.59 6.04
C PHE A 160 8.86 22.55 6.44
N LEU A 161 8.85 22.13 7.72
CA LEU A 161 9.75 21.12 8.28
C LEU A 161 9.62 19.75 7.60
N PHE A 162 8.52 19.50 6.91
CA PHE A 162 8.23 18.25 6.23
C PHE A 162 8.86 18.21 4.83
N ASN A 163 9.15 19.37 4.22
CA ASN A 163 9.59 19.46 2.83
C ASN A 163 10.83 18.63 2.53
N ASP A 164 11.82 18.61 3.42
CA ASP A 164 13.04 17.82 3.22
C ASP A 164 12.75 16.31 3.21
N ARG A 165 11.85 15.85 4.08
CA ARG A 165 11.44 14.44 4.18
C ARG A 165 10.59 14.03 2.98
N ILE A 166 9.67 14.91 2.56
CA ILE A 166 8.84 14.73 1.36
C ILE A 166 9.73 14.68 0.11
N GLU A 167 10.73 15.55 0.01
CA GLU A 167 11.67 15.52 -1.11
C GLU A 167 12.43 14.19 -1.15
N PHE A 168 12.93 13.73 0.00
CA PHE A 168 13.60 12.44 0.12
C PHE A 168 12.70 11.27 -0.33
N ALA A 169 11.48 11.19 0.19
CA ALA A 169 10.50 10.16 -0.19
C ALA A 169 10.16 10.21 -1.70
N ASN A 170 9.96 11.39 -2.25
CA ASN A 170 9.71 11.58 -3.69
C ASN A 170 10.90 11.17 -4.55
N GLN A 171 12.14 11.41 -4.10
CA GLN A 171 13.34 10.95 -4.81
C GLN A 171 13.44 9.41 -4.82
N LEU A 172 13.12 8.76 -3.70
CA LEU A 172 13.03 7.31 -3.58
C LEU A 172 11.95 6.72 -4.50
N ALA A 173 10.74 7.30 -4.50
CA ALA A 173 9.60 6.79 -5.25
C ALA A 173 9.86 6.82 -6.77
N ARG A 174 10.73 7.73 -7.18
CA ARG A 174 11.14 8.00 -8.56
C ARG A 174 12.42 7.26 -8.99
N LYS A 175 13.06 6.48 -8.11
CA LYS A 175 14.33 5.77 -8.37
C LYS A 175 14.23 4.85 -9.58
N ASP A 176 13.13 4.14 -9.75
CA ASP A 176 12.94 3.21 -10.89
C ASP A 176 12.74 3.93 -12.21
N PHE A 177 12.03 5.05 -12.19
CA PHE A 177 11.90 5.91 -13.36
C PHE A 177 13.25 6.50 -13.75
N ARG A 178 14.05 7.00 -12.80
CA ARG A 178 15.43 7.47 -13.05
C ARG A 178 16.29 6.36 -13.66
N LYS A 179 16.23 5.13 -13.14
CA LYS A 179 16.92 3.96 -13.73
C LYS A 179 16.44 3.68 -15.16
N LYS A 180 15.14 3.73 -15.44
CA LYS A 180 14.57 3.53 -16.78
C LYS A 180 15.09 4.56 -17.78
N PHE A 181 15.10 5.84 -17.41
CA PHE A 181 15.63 6.90 -18.27
C PHE A 181 17.14 6.80 -18.48
N ASN A 182 17.91 6.45 -17.44
CA ASN A 182 19.34 6.18 -17.57
C ASN A 182 19.62 4.99 -18.50
N ARG A 183 18.82 3.91 -18.44
CA ARG A 183 18.92 2.79 -19.40
C ARG A 183 18.63 3.24 -20.83
N SER A 184 17.62 4.09 -21.05
CA SER A 184 17.34 4.64 -22.39
C SER A 184 18.50 5.48 -22.93
N ILE A 185 19.16 6.29 -22.10
CA ILE A 185 20.36 7.04 -22.49
C ILE A 185 21.50 6.07 -22.84
N LEU A 186 21.71 5.03 -22.01
CA LEU A 186 22.75 4.04 -22.25
C LEU A 186 22.56 3.31 -23.58
N PHE A 187 21.35 2.82 -23.87
CA PHE A 187 21.05 2.19 -25.16
C PHE A 187 21.22 3.16 -26.34
N GLY A 188 20.84 4.42 -26.16
CA GLY A 188 21.06 5.45 -27.17
C GLY A 188 22.55 5.66 -27.48
N LEU A 189 23.41 5.72 -26.45
CA LEU A 189 24.86 5.83 -26.61
C LEU A 189 25.45 4.60 -27.27
N VAL A 190 25.04 3.38 -26.89
CA VAL A 190 25.49 2.14 -27.52
C VAL A 190 25.15 2.14 -29.02
N LEU A 191 23.90 2.48 -29.38
CA LEU A 191 23.48 2.57 -30.77
C LEU A 191 24.27 3.63 -31.56
N LEU A 192 24.52 4.80 -30.95
CA LEU A 192 25.35 5.83 -31.56
C LEU A 192 26.78 5.34 -31.83
N THR A 193 27.41 4.67 -30.86
CA THR A 193 28.76 4.11 -31.03
C THR A 193 28.82 3.03 -32.10
N LEU A 194 27.84 2.12 -32.14
CA LEU A 194 27.72 1.11 -33.20
C LEU A 194 27.56 1.77 -34.57
N GLY A 195 26.65 2.76 -34.68
CA GLY A 195 26.46 3.52 -35.91
C GLY A 195 27.75 4.19 -36.41
N LEU A 196 28.54 4.74 -35.50
CA LEU A 196 29.83 5.39 -35.81
C LEU A 196 30.89 4.38 -36.26
N VAL A 197 30.98 3.21 -35.61
CA VAL A 197 31.88 2.12 -36.02
C VAL A 197 31.52 1.59 -37.40
N PHE A 198 30.22 1.40 -37.69
CA PHE A 198 29.77 0.99 -39.01
C PHE A 198 30.05 2.05 -40.09
N ALA A 199 29.90 3.34 -39.76
CA ALA A 199 30.21 4.44 -40.67
C ALA A 199 31.66 4.43 -41.16
N ILE A 200 32.59 4.20 -40.24
CA ILE A 200 34.02 4.16 -40.52
C ILE A 200 34.37 2.85 -41.25
N GLY A 201 33.76 1.73 -40.86
CA GLY A 201 34.08 0.41 -41.39
C GLY A 201 33.58 0.15 -42.82
N THR A 202 32.46 0.73 -43.25
CA THR A 202 31.90 0.47 -44.59
C THR A 202 32.32 1.48 -45.66
N GLY A 203 33.15 2.48 -45.32
CA GLY A 203 33.70 3.45 -46.28
C GLY A 203 32.69 4.39 -46.94
N GLY A 204 31.45 4.42 -46.46
CA GLY A 204 30.33 5.17 -47.03
C GLY A 204 29.01 4.73 -46.39
N GLY A 205 28.18 5.70 -46.00
CA GLY A 205 27.00 5.48 -45.16
C GLY A 205 25.90 4.66 -45.85
N ASN A 206 25.59 3.50 -45.28
CA ASN A 206 24.43 2.69 -45.66
C ASN A 206 23.16 3.16 -44.93
N LEU A 207 21.99 2.95 -45.55
CA LEU A 207 20.69 3.29 -44.95
C LEU A 207 20.52 2.73 -43.51
N ALA A 208 21.02 1.52 -43.28
CA ALA A 208 21.00 0.88 -41.96
C ALA A 208 21.78 1.67 -40.89
N MET A 209 22.93 2.26 -41.24
CA MET A 209 23.71 3.10 -40.34
C MET A 209 22.93 4.36 -39.94
N TYR A 210 22.31 5.03 -40.91
CA TYR A 210 21.48 6.21 -40.64
C TYR A 210 20.31 5.88 -39.71
N ILE A 211 19.65 4.73 -39.92
CA ILE A 211 18.58 4.27 -39.04
C ILE A 211 19.11 4.06 -37.62
N ILE A 212 20.23 3.35 -37.45
CA ILE A 212 20.84 3.09 -36.14
C ILE A 212 21.19 4.40 -35.41
N ILE A 213 21.78 5.37 -36.11
CA ILE A 213 22.14 6.67 -35.53
C ILE A 213 20.90 7.45 -35.13
N VAL A 214 19.89 7.55 -36.01
CA VAL A 214 18.63 8.25 -35.72
C VAL A 214 17.90 7.61 -34.54
N THR A 215 17.86 6.28 -34.48
CA THR A 215 17.29 5.54 -33.33
C THR A 215 18.09 5.82 -32.05
N GLY A 216 19.42 5.83 -32.12
CA GLY A 216 20.29 6.17 -30.99
C GLY A 216 20.06 7.59 -30.45
N ILE A 217 19.97 8.59 -31.34
CA ILE A 217 19.62 9.98 -30.99
C ILE A 217 18.24 10.04 -30.33
N THR A 218 17.26 9.32 -30.88
CA THR A 218 15.89 9.29 -30.34
C THR A 218 15.85 8.72 -28.92
N PHE A 219 16.60 7.65 -28.65
CA PHE A 219 16.71 7.05 -27.32
C PHE A 219 17.39 7.99 -26.32
N CYS A 220 18.47 8.65 -26.72
CA CYS A 220 19.12 9.69 -25.90
C CYS A 220 18.16 10.83 -25.58
N PHE A 221 17.48 11.38 -26.59
CA PHE A 221 16.55 12.50 -26.42
C PHE A 221 15.37 12.12 -25.51
N ARG A 222 14.80 10.92 -25.69
CA ARG A 222 13.73 10.40 -24.82
C ARG A 222 14.19 10.23 -23.38
N GLY A 223 15.41 9.74 -23.17
CA GLY A 223 16.03 9.60 -21.86
C GLY A 223 16.25 10.95 -21.15
N PHE A 224 16.88 11.92 -21.84
CA PHE A 224 17.10 13.27 -21.29
C PHE A 224 15.80 14.01 -21.02
N ARG A 225 14.85 14.00 -21.97
CA ARG A 225 13.54 14.63 -21.80
C ARG A 225 12.75 14.00 -20.65
N GLY A 226 12.84 12.68 -20.48
CA GLY A 226 12.24 11.97 -19.35
C GLY A 226 12.84 12.38 -18.01
N ARG A 227 14.17 12.52 -17.94
CA ARG A 227 14.88 12.97 -16.73
C ARG A 227 14.55 14.42 -16.37
N ILE A 228 14.50 15.32 -17.35
CA ILE A 228 14.09 16.72 -17.16
C ILE A 228 12.64 16.79 -16.67
N ARG A 229 11.71 16.05 -17.29
CA ARG A 229 10.32 15.99 -16.83
C ARG A 229 10.19 15.44 -15.41
N LEU A 230 11.02 14.48 -15.02
CA LEU A 230 10.99 13.95 -13.65
C LEU A 230 11.47 14.95 -12.61
N ASN A 231 12.44 15.80 -12.96
CA ASN A 231 12.94 16.86 -12.09
C ASN A 231 12.06 18.11 -12.11
N ASN A 232 11.36 18.39 -13.23
CA ASN A 232 10.42 19.50 -13.30
C ASN A 232 9.04 19.10 -12.72
N GLY A 233 8.67 17.81 -12.76
CA GLY A 233 7.49 17.30 -12.08
C GLY A 233 7.61 17.30 -10.56
N SER A 234 8.81 17.47 -9.98
CA SER A 234 8.93 17.86 -8.55
C SER A 234 8.69 19.35 -8.38
N GLN A 235 9.15 20.19 -9.32
CA GLN A 235 8.88 21.63 -9.26
C GLN A 235 7.40 21.97 -9.48
N ASN A 236 6.66 21.29 -10.37
CA ASN A 236 5.24 21.62 -10.59
C ASN A 236 4.33 21.16 -9.45
N LEU A 237 4.68 20.10 -8.71
CA LEU A 237 4.01 19.76 -7.44
C LEU A 237 4.40 20.74 -6.31
N LEU A 238 5.57 21.37 -6.40
CA LEU A 238 6.06 22.41 -5.46
C LEU A 238 5.73 23.86 -5.88
N GLN A 239 5.26 24.11 -7.11
CA GLN A 239 5.05 25.46 -7.69
C GLN A 239 3.66 25.67 -8.31
N ALA A 240 2.81 24.64 -8.40
CA ALA A 240 1.37 24.86 -8.59
C ALA A 240 0.67 25.24 -7.26
N TYR A 241 1.44 25.30 -6.16
CA TYR A 241 1.09 25.87 -4.87
C TYR A 241 2.00 27.07 -4.57
#